data_AF-A0A7Z1R2V1-F1
#
_entry.id   AF-A0A7Z1R2V1-F1
#
_cell.length_a   1.000
_cell.length_b   1.000
_cell.length_c   1.000
_cell.angle_alpha   90.00
_cell.angle_beta   90.00
_cell.angle_gamma   90.00
#
_symmetry.space_group_name_H-M   'P 1'
#
loop_
_entity.id
_entity.type
_entity.pdbx_description
1 polymer ?
#
loop_
_entity_poly.entity_id
_entity_poly.type
_entity_poly.pdbx_seq_one_letter_code
_entity_poly.pdbx_strand_id
1 'polypeptide(L)'
;MSRYTVKVWVFCWVSVWSRLSTPRPSMTTSCRVGSPSMIPPTNSVRRDASSTGVGIESQPEVSVREIDVRSLACPGPVLRLRELLDAGERQLRFHVADQLSRSNVTRFAASRGAEVVVDDPGDGSFVLTITAGTAAARAQADKAALLACDVPADTAAATGARRPQVVQVTGATMGAGDDELGALLLRSFLKTQAQLERRPDTIVFYNRGVFLCCEGSPLLDDLRALEEAGVEIIACGTCLNFFELVDRFAVGRVTDMLEIAGRLAGAGSIVRP
;
A
#
# COMPACT_ATOMS: atom_id res chain seq x y z
N MET A 1 -17.11 41.26 -40.51
CA MET A 1 -18.24 41.79 -39.71
C MET A 1 -19.35 40.75 -39.69
N SER A 2 -19.53 40.02 -38.58
CA SER A 2 -20.84 39.60 -38.08
C SER A 2 -20.65 39.06 -36.65
N ARG A 3 -21.28 39.73 -35.70
CA ARG A 3 -21.29 39.47 -34.26
C ARG A 3 -22.57 38.73 -33.92
N TYR A 4 -22.57 37.68 -33.11
CA TYR A 4 -23.68 37.31 -32.20
C TYR A 4 -23.11 36.38 -31.10
N THR A 5 -22.83 36.86 -29.89
CA THR A 5 -23.69 37.03 -28.69
C THR A 5 -23.55 35.85 -27.71
N VAL A 6 -22.90 36.18 -26.60
CA VAL A 6 -22.67 35.40 -25.38
C VAL A 6 -23.99 35.16 -24.65
N LYS A 7 -24.22 33.94 -24.14
CA LYS A 7 -25.19 33.67 -23.06
C LYS A 7 -24.44 33.17 -21.83
N VAL A 8 -24.34 34.07 -20.87
CA VAL A 8 -23.90 33.82 -19.49
C VAL A 8 -25.04 33.11 -18.75
N TRP A 9 -24.73 31.99 -18.10
CA TRP A 9 -25.57 31.46 -17.01
C TRP A 9 -24.83 31.67 -15.71
N VAL A 10 -25.32 32.63 -14.92
CA VAL A 10 -24.99 32.81 -13.51
C VAL A 10 -25.87 31.84 -12.72
N PHE A 11 -25.27 30.93 -11.96
CA PHE A 11 -25.96 30.32 -10.82
C PHE A 11 -25.17 30.57 -9.55
N CYS A 12 -25.82 31.29 -8.65
CA CYS A 12 -25.30 31.76 -7.39
C CYS A 12 -25.43 30.67 -6.32
N TRP A 13 -24.39 30.65 -5.49
CA TRP A 13 -24.14 29.88 -4.29
C TRP A 13 -25.22 30.06 -3.21
N VAL A 14 -25.63 28.97 -2.55
CA VAL A 14 -26.11 29.03 -1.15
C VAL A 14 -25.51 27.86 -0.38
N SER A 15 -24.59 28.20 0.52
CA SER A 15 -24.00 27.33 1.54
C SER A 15 -24.97 27.16 2.71
N VAL A 16 -25.24 25.93 3.15
CA VAL A 16 -25.68 25.66 4.53
C VAL A 16 -24.93 24.44 5.05
N TRP A 17 -23.94 24.72 5.89
CA TRP A 17 -23.20 23.79 6.73
C TRP A 17 -23.82 23.89 8.12
N SER A 18 -24.36 22.80 8.68
CA SER A 18 -24.83 22.80 10.07
C SER A 18 -24.46 21.50 10.79
N ARG A 19 -23.49 21.65 11.70
CA ARG A 19 -23.31 21.04 13.02
C ARG A 19 -23.94 19.65 13.28
N LEU A 20 -23.06 18.65 13.43
CA LEU A 20 -23.30 17.50 14.30
C LEU A 20 -22.44 17.67 15.57
N SER A 21 -23.09 17.75 16.72
CA SER A 21 -22.48 17.72 18.05
C SER A 21 -23.50 17.19 19.04
N THR A 22 -23.38 15.93 19.46
CA THR A 22 -23.94 15.42 20.72
C THR A 22 -23.12 14.21 21.23
N PRO A 23 -23.15 13.94 22.55
CA PRO A 23 -22.01 13.41 23.29
C PRO A 23 -22.10 11.92 23.69
N ARG A 24 -20.95 11.37 24.11
CA ARG A 24 -20.79 10.08 24.79
C ARG A 24 -21.56 10.02 26.12
N PRO A 25 -22.07 8.85 26.53
CA PRO A 25 -22.24 8.52 27.93
C PRO A 25 -21.13 7.58 28.43
N SER A 26 -20.52 7.98 29.53
CA SER A 26 -19.75 7.18 30.47
C SER A 26 -20.66 6.19 31.20
N MET A 27 -20.21 4.97 31.44
CA MET A 27 -20.65 4.23 32.64
C MET A 27 -19.61 3.23 33.12
N THR A 28 -19.57 3.16 34.43
CA THR A 28 -18.50 2.74 35.32
C THR A 28 -18.77 1.32 35.85
N THR A 29 -17.68 0.67 36.30
CA THR A 29 -17.65 -0.31 37.39
C THR A 29 -18.08 -1.76 37.09
N SER A 30 -17.14 -2.69 37.19
CA SER A 30 -17.05 -3.61 38.36
C SER A 30 -16.10 -4.79 38.07
N CYS A 31 -15.00 -4.84 38.80
CA CYS A 31 -14.16 -6.02 38.94
C CYS A 31 -14.89 -7.09 39.78
N ARG A 32 -14.88 -8.35 39.36
CA ARG A 32 -14.92 -9.49 40.29
C ARG A 32 -13.95 -10.58 39.87
N VAL A 33 -13.08 -10.88 40.82
CA VAL A 33 -12.12 -11.98 40.89
C VAL A 33 -12.88 -13.26 41.27
N GLY A 34 -12.49 -14.39 40.71
CA GLY A 34 -12.95 -15.71 41.13
C GLY A 34 -12.27 -16.84 40.36
N SER A 35 -11.20 -17.39 40.93
CA SER A 35 -10.59 -18.68 40.60
C SER A 35 -10.89 -19.68 41.75
N PRO A 36 -10.36 -20.92 41.74
CA PRO A 36 -10.67 -22.06 40.87
C PRO A 36 -11.11 -23.30 41.70
N SER A 37 -11.67 -24.35 41.07
CA SER A 37 -11.75 -25.70 41.70
C SER A 37 -11.93 -26.76 40.61
N MET A 38 -10.94 -27.61 40.31
CA MET A 38 -10.46 -28.82 40.99
C MET A 38 -11.27 -30.09 40.65
N ILE A 39 -10.55 -31.04 40.07
CA ILE A 39 -10.92 -32.39 39.60
C ILE A 39 -11.30 -33.29 40.80
N PRO A 40 -12.09 -34.37 40.59
CA PRO A 40 -11.49 -35.70 40.80
C PRO A 40 -11.91 -36.77 39.76
N PRO A 41 -11.23 -37.94 39.75
CA PRO A 41 -11.19 -38.90 38.65
C PRO A 41 -12.10 -40.11 38.87
N THR A 42 -12.23 -41.00 37.88
CA THR A 42 -12.29 -42.45 38.14
C THR A 42 -12.00 -43.26 36.87
N ASN A 43 -11.33 -44.39 37.11
CA ASN A 43 -10.68 -45.29 36.16
C ASN A 43 -11.42 -46.64 36.19
N SER A 44 -11.71 -47.24 35.03
CA SER A 44 -12.01 -48.69 34.89
C SER A 44 -11.88 -49.06 33.41
N VAL A 45 -10.75 -49.55 32.89
CA VAL A 45 -10.19 -50.93 32.99
C VAL A 45 -10.97 -51.96 32.13
N ARG A 46 -10.25 -52.44 31.08
CA ARG A 46 -10.32 -53.76 30.37
C ARG A 46 -11.45 -53.94 29.34
N ARG A 47 -11.28 -54.61 28.19
CA ARG A 47 -10.25 -55.57 27.70
C ARG A 47 -10.37 -55.78 26.18
N ASP A 48 -9.23 -56.11 25.56
CA ASP A 48 -8.95 -57.02 24.42
C ASP A 48 -9.68 -56.90 23.05
N ALA A 49 -8.87 -56.76 21.98
CA ALA A 49 -8.62 -57.79 20.96
C ALA A 49 -8.33 -57.19 19.56
N SER A 50 -7.06 -57.26 19.19
CA SER A 50 -6.51 -57.54 17.84
C SER A 50 -7.40 -57.35 16.59
N SER A 51 -6.97 -56.46 15.70
CA SER A 51 -6.79 -56.82 14.29
C SER A 51 -5.91 -55.81 13.56
N THR A 52 -4.82 -56.33 13.02
CA THR A 52 -3.98 -55.83 11.93
C THR A 52 -4.69 -54.92 10.93
N GLY A 53 -4.11 -53.76 10.65
CA GLY A 53 -4.57 -52.88 9.58
C GLY A 53 -3.59 -51.74 9.31
N VAL A 54 -2.64 -52.03 8.41
CA VAL A 54 -1.95 -51.12 7.47
C VAL A 54 -1.75 -49.68 7.93
N GLY A 55 -0.49 -49.32 8.20
CA GLY A 55 -0.06 -47.95 8.41
C GLY A 55 -0.41 -47.07 7.22
N ILE A 56 -1.27 -46.08 7.48
CA ILE A 56 -1.30 -44.85 6.69
C ILE A 56 -0.35 -43.93 7.44
N GLU A 57 0.87 -43.84 6.92
CA GLU A 57 1.87 -42.87 7.31
C GLU A 57 1.27 -41.48 7.07
N SER A 58 0.75 -40.89 8.15
CA SER A 58 0.17 -39.56 8.17
C SER A 58 1.25 -38.57 7.78
N GLN A 59 1.09 -37.95 6.61
CA GLN A 59 1.92 -36.84 6.18
C GLN A 59 1.86 -35.72 7.22
N PRO A 60 2.95 -34.98 7.45
CA PRO A 60 2.95 -33.91 8.43
C PRO A 60 1.98 -32.83 7.95
N GLU A 61 0.89 -32.63 8.69
CA GLU A 61 0.04 -31.45 8.53
C GLU A 61 0.91 -30.22 8.80
N VAL A 62 1.41 -29.60 7.73
CA VAL A 62 2.01 -28.29 7.87
C VAL A 62 0.87 -27.32 8.09
N SER A 63 0.78 -26.78 9.31
CA SER A 63 -0.29 -25.89 9.72
C SER A 63 -0.19 -24.57 8.94
N VAL A 64 -0.78 -24.53 7.75
CA VAL A 64 -0.90 -23.32 6.95
C VAL A 64 -1.88 -22.39 7.64
N ARG A 65 -1.42 -21.21 8.06
CA ARG A 65 -2.27 -20.23 8.73
C ARG A 65 -3.07 -19.46 7.68
N GLU A 66 -4.39 -19.63 7.67
CA GLU A 66 -5.30 -18.86 6.81
C GLU A 66 -5.59 -17.48 7.41
N ILE A 67 -5.42 -16.43 6.61
CA ILE A 67 -5.68 -15.03 6.97
C ILE A 67 -6.52 -14.39 5.87
N ASP A 68 -7.68 -13.84 6.26
CA ASP A 68 -8.50 -13.03 5.38
C ASP A 68 -8.15 -11.54 5.55
N VAL A 69 -7.67 -10.92 4.48
CA VAL A 69 -7.35 -9.48 4.43
C VAL A 69 -8.20 -8.73 3.40
N ARG A 70 -9.27 -9.36 2.88
CA ARG A 70 -10.14 -8.76 1.85
C ARG A 70 -10.82 -7.47 2.31
N SER A 71 -11.02 -7.30 3.61
CA SER A 71 -11.62 -6.11 4.20
C SER A 71 -10.65 -4.93 4.40
N LEU A 72 -9.35 -5.14 4.18
CA LEU A 72 -8.34 -4.14 4.46
C LEU A 72 -7.99 -3.33 3.22
N ALA A 73 -8.22 -2.02 3.27
CA ALA A 73 -7.67 -1.10 2.28
C ALA A 73 -6.14 -1.06 2.38
N CYS A 74 -5.47 -0.84 1.25
CA CYS A 74 -4.02 -0.65 1.22
C CYS A 74 -3.59 0.52 2.13
N PRO A 75 -2.56 0.35 2.98
CA PRO A 75 -1.55 -0.72 2.96
C PRO A 75 -1.84 -1.91 3.91
N GLY A 76 -3.06 -2.06 4.42
CA GLY A 76 -3.42 -3.06 5.44
C GLY A 76 -2.99 -4.50 5.14
N PRO A 77 -3.25 -5.07 3.95
CA PRO A 77 -2.81 -6.44 3.61
C PRO A 77 -1.29 -6.65 3.73
N VAL A 78 -0.51 -5.67 3.28
CA VAL A 78 0.96 -5.72 3.31
C VAL A 78 1.49 -5.60 4.74
N LEU A 79 0.91 -4.70 5.54
CA LEU A 79 1.27 -4.55 6.95
C LEU A 79 0.97 -5.81 7.74
N ARG A 80 -0.17 -6.46 7.47
CA ARG A 80 -0.55 -7.71 8.13
C ARG A 80 0.42 -8.85 7.79
N LEU A 81 0.84 -8.93 6.52
CA LEU A 81 1.87 -9.89 6.11
C LEU A 81 3.20 -9.61 6.82
N ARG A 82 3.62 -8.34 6.88
CA ARG A 82 4.84 -7.95 7.60
C ARG A 82 4.82 -8.42 9.06
N GLU A 83 3.74 -8.13 9.78
CA GLU A 83 3.58 -8.54 11.19
C GLU A 83 3.76 -10.05 11.38
N LEU A 84 3.19 -10.86 10.48
CA LEU A 84 3.25 -12.32 10.58
C LEU A 84 4.62 -12.88 10.23
N LEU A 85 5.27 -12.34 9.19
CA LEU A 85 6.64 -12.72 8.84
C LEU A 85 7.63 -12.32 9.94
N ASP A 86 7.47 -11.13 10.53
CA ASP A 86 8.29 -10.63 11.64
C ASP A 86 8.03 -11.43 12.94
N ALA A 87 6.81 -11.96 13.13
CA ALA A 87 6.47 -12.91 14.20
C ALA A 87 7.03 -14.33 13.99
N GLY A 88 7.68 -14.59 12.83
CA GLY A 88 8.36 -15.84 12.52
C GLY A 88 7.52 -16.87 11.77
N GLU A 89 6.30 -16.54 11.34
CA GLU A 89 5.46 -17.41 10.54
C GLU A 89 6.07 -17.64 9.15
N ARG A 90 6.02 -18.88 8.66
CA ARG A 90 6.70 -19.28 7.41
C ARG A 90 5.78 -19.84 6.33
N GLN A 91 4.60 -20.29 6.70
CA GLN A 91 3.57 -20.73 5.76
C GLN A 91 2.27 -20.01 6.05
N LEU A 92 1.87 -19.15 5.11
CA LEU A 92 0.72 -18.27 5.24
C LEU A 92 -0.17 -18.40 4.00
N ARG A 93 -1.49 -18.40 4.19
CA ARG A 93 -2.46 -18.37 3.09
C ARG A 93 -3.34 -17.13 3.23
N PHE A 94 -3.15 -16.18 2.32
CA PHE A 94 -3.79 -14.87 2.34
C PHE A 94 -4.95 -14.83 1.34
N HIS A 95 -6.15 -14.46 1.79
CA HIS A 95 -7.25 -14.12 0.90
C HIS A 95 -7.24 -12.60 0.67
N VAL A 96 -7.08 -12.18 -0.58
CA VAL A 96 -7.01 -10.77 -0.99
C VAL A 96 -8.18 -10.41 -1.92
N ALA A 97 -8.67 -9.17 -1.81
CA ALA A 97 -9.93 -8.77 -2.44
C ALA A 97 -9.81 -8.43 -3.93
N ASP A 98 -8.60 -8.12 -4.40
CA ASP A 98 -8.39 -7.54 -5.72
C ASP A 98 -6.97 -7.77 -6.24
N GLN A 99 -6.78 -7.51 -7.54
CA GLN A 99 -5.53 -7.69 -8.27
C GLN A 99 -4.37 -6.84 -7.74
N LEU A 100 -4.66 -5.67 -7.17
CA LEU A 100 -3.65 -4.78 -6.61
C LEU A 100 -3.18 -5.28 -5.25
N SER A 101 -4.11 -5.67 -4.39
CA SER A 101 -3.81 -6.34 -3.12
C SER A 101 -2.95 -7.58 -3.37
N ARG A 102 -3.28 -8.36 -4.42
CA ARG A 102 -2.45 -9.48 -4.91
C ARG A 102 -1.03 -9.04 -5.29
N SER A 103 -0.92 -8.04 -6.16
CA SER A 103 0.37 -7.51 -6.65
C SER A 103 1.24 -6.96 -5.51
N ASN A 104 0.66 -6.15 -4.61
CA ASN A 104 1.38 -5.51 -3.52
C ASN A 104 1.89 -6.53 -2.49
N VAL A 105 1.03 -7.47 -2.09
CA VAL A 105 1.41 -8.55 -1.16
C VAL A 105 2.47 -9.46 -1.79
N THR A 106 2.33 -9.79 -3.08
CA THR A 106 3.33 -10.59 -3.81
C THR A 106 4.67 -9.88 -3.89
N ARG A 107 4.68 -8.59 -4.24
CA ARG A 107 5.91 -7.77 -4.31
C ARG A 107 6.60 -7.67 -2.95
N PHE A 108 5.82 -7.46 -1.87
CA PHE A 108 6.36 -7.38 -0.52
C PHE A 108 6.91 -8.73 -0.04
N ALA A 109 6.22 -9.84 -0.31
CA ALA A 109 6.72 -11.17 0.02
C ALA A 109 8.03 -11.48 -0.72
N ALA A 110 8.08 -11.19 -2.02
CA ALA A 110 9.28 -11.37 -2.83
C ALA A 110 10.46 -10.51 -2.33
N SER A 111 10.22 -9.27 -1.91
CA SER A 111 11.28 -8.41 -1.35
C SER A 111 11.83 -8.90 -0.01
N ARG A 112 11.06 -9.74 0.72
CA ARG A 112 11.48 -10.44 1.93
C ARG A 112 12.05 -11.84 1.66
N GLY A 113 12.27 -12.21 0.39
CA GLY A 113 12.80 -13.51 -0.01
C GLY A 113 11.83 -14.67 0.20
N ALA A 114 10.52 -14.40 0.24
CA ALA A 114 9.48 -15.41 0.30
C ALA A 114 8.96 -15.76 -1.10
N GLU A 115 8.68 -17.04 -1.32
CA GLU A 115 8.02 -17.54 -2.52
C GLU A 115 6.51 -17.37 -2.39
N VAL A 116 5.85 -17.01 -3.48
CA VAL A 116 4.40 -16.77 -3.51
C VAL A 116 3.77 -17.55 -4.65
N VAL A 117 2.82 -18.40 -4.31
CA VAL A 117 1.93 -19.08 -5.26
C VAL A 117 0.58 -18.39 -5.23
N VAL A 118 0.07 -18.06 -6.41
CA VAL A 118 -1.21 -17.36 -6.59
C VAL A 118 -2.22 -18.35 -7.12
N ASP A 119 -3.31 -18.56 -6.39
CA ASP A 119 -4.50 -19.25 -6.87
C ASP A 119 -5.57 -18.21 -7.24
N ASP A 120 -6.13 -18.33 -8.46
CA ASP A 120 -7.23 -17.50 -8.96
C ASP A 120 -8.50 -18.35 -9.08
N PRO A 121 -9.40 -18.33 -8.08
CA PRO A 121 -10.67 -19.05 -8.13
C PRO A 121 -11.71 -18.46 -9.10
N GLY A 122 -11.42 -17.33 -9.77
CA GLY A 122 -12.30 -16.72 -10.77
C GLY A 122 -13.50 -15.94 -10.23
N ASP A 123 -13.58 -15.73 -8.91
CA ASP A 123 -14.64 -14.96 -8.24
C ASP A 123 -14.27 -13.48 -8.00
N GLY A 124 -13.13 -13.03 -8.54
CA GLY A 124 -12.57 -11.70 -8.32
C GLY A 124 -11.72 -11.55 -7.06
N SER A 125 -11.67 -12.58 -6.21
CA SER A 125 -10.73 -12.68 -5.09
C SER A 125 -9.54 -13.57 -5.46
N PHE A 126 -8.41 -13.37 -4.77
CA PHE A 126 -7.22 -14.20 -4.98
C PHE A 126 -6.76 -14.83 -3.68
N VAL A 127 -6.17 -16.02 -3.79
CA VAL A 127 -5.57 -16.70 -2.64
C VAL A 127 -4.06 -16.81 -2.86
N LEU A 128 -3.30 -16.21 -1.96
CA LEU A 128 -1.85 -16.19 -1.99
C LEU A 128 -1.29 -17.17 -0.96
N THR A 129 -0.61 -18.21 -1.42
CA THR A 129 0.15 -19.11 -0.55
C THR A 129 1.59 -18.63 -0.50
N ILE A 130 2.02 -18.14 0.66
CA ILE A 130 3.32 -17.52 0.88
C ILE A 130 4.17 -18.47 1.70
N THR A 131 5.31 -18.88 1.13
CA THR A 131 6.31 -19.73 1.78
C THR A 131 7.59 -18.94 1.96
N ALA A 132 7.89 -18.54 3.19
CA ALA A 132 9.14 -17.88 3.51
C ALA A 132 10.26 -18.92 3.61
N GLY A 133 11.26 -18.85 2.72
CA GLY A 133 12.41 -19.75 2.75
C GLY A 133 13.22 -19.65 4.05
N THR A 134 14.03 -20.66 4.36
CA THR A 134 14.91 -20.68 5.55
C THR A 134 15.95 -19.54 5.58
N ALA A 135 16.16 -18.85 4.46
CA ALA A 135 16.89 -17.58 4.40
C ALA A 135 16.22 -16.46 5.23
N ALA A 136 14.90 -16.51 5.41
CA ALA A 136 14.15 -15.56 6.22
C ALA A 136 14.31 -15.81 7.74
N ALA A 137 15.00 -16.89 8.14
CA ALA A 137 15.44 -17.15 9.52
C ALA A 137 16.86 -16.64 9.82
N ARG A 138 17.65 -16.25 8.81
CA ARG A 138 18.98 -15.62 9.02
C ARG A 138 18.93 -14.11 9.26
N ALA A 139 17.75 -13.50 9.16
CA ALA A 139 17.53 -12.10 9.51
C ALA A 139 17.40 -11.83 11.03
N GLN A 140 17.63 -12.84 11.88
CA GLN A 140 17.58 -12.71 13.35
C GLN A 140 18.96 -12.80 14.04
N ALA A 141 20.05 -12.73 13.28
CA ALA A 141 21.40 -12.54 13.84
C ALA A 141 21.92 -11.09 13.72
N ASP A 142 21.35 -10.27 12.84
CA ASP A 142 21.64 -8.83 12.75
C ASP A 142 20.42 -8.00 13.20
N LYS A 143 19.98 -8.23 14.45
CA LYS A 143 18.97 -7.42 15.16
C LYS A 143 19.52 -6.03 15.56
N ALA A 144 20.30 -5.44 14.65
CA ALA A 144 20.82 -4.07 14.72
C ALA A 144 20.76 -3.35 13.36
N ALA A 145 20.37 -4.01 12.25
CA ALA A 145 20.39 -3.41 10.91
C ALA A 145 19.01 -3.21 10.24
N LEU A 146 17.92 -3.76 10.80
CA LEU A 146 16.56 -3.69 10.19
C LEU A 146 15.51 -2.97 11.05
N LEU A 147 15.93 -2.41 12.19
CA LEU A 147 15.10 -1.60 13.09
C LEU A 147 15.60 -0.16 13.23
N ALA A 148 16.27 0.34 12.19
CA ALA A 148 16.34 1.76 11.99
C ALA A 148 15.25 2.14 10.98
N CYS A 149 14.17 2.70 11.49
CA CYS A 149 13.66 3.90 10.81
C CYS A 149 14.82 4.90 10.85
N ASP A 150 15.77 4.78 9.92
CA ASP A 150 16.69 5.85 9.59
C ASP A 150 15.82 6.93 8.94
N VAL A 151 15.07 7.69 9.76
CA VAL A 151 15.08 9.13 9.54
C VAL A 151 16.57 9.45 9.53
N PRO A 152 17.18 9.86 8.40
CA PRO A 152 18.62 10.03 8.38
C PRO A 152 18.92 11.15 9.36
N ALA A 153 19.39 10.78 10.56
CA ALA A 153 19.93 11.67 11.55
C ALA A 153 21.24 12.17 10.96
N ASP A 154 21.14 13.21 10.15
CA ASP A 154 22.22 14.03 9.60
C ASP A 154 23.58 13.39 9.26
N THR A 155 23.58 12.12 8.85
CA THR A 155 24.80 11.44 8.37
C THR A 155 25.12 11.75 6.91
N ALA A 156 24.23 12.46 6.20
CA ALA A 156 24.50 12.97 4.84
C ALA A 156 25.65 14.01 4.79
N ALA A 157 26.06 14.55 5.94
CA ALA A 157 27.21 15.45 6.02
C ALA A 157 28.56 14.74 5.78
N ALA A 158 28.62 13.40 5.85
CA ALA A 158 29.90 12.66 5.80
C ALA A 158 30.27 12.11 4.40
N THR A 159 29.37 12.09 3.42
CA THR A 159 29.64 11.49 2.09
C THR A 159 29.30 12.37 0.90
N GLY A 160 28.79 13.58 1.09
CA GLY A 160 28.43 14.48 -0.03
C GLY A 160 27.32 13.95 -0.95
N ALA A 161 26.72 12.80 -0.62
CA ALA A 161 25.60 12.22 -1.36
C ALA A 161 24.33 13.03 -1.08
N ARG A 162 23.73 13.57 -2.14
CA ARG A 162 22.54 14.42 -2.04
C ARG A 162 21.33 13.58 -1.63
N ARG A 163 20.61 14.04 -0.60
CA ARG A 163 19.31 13.43 -0.22
C ARG A 163 18.31 13.54 -1.38
N PRO A 164 17.44 12.53 -1.58
CA PRO A 164 16.52 12.50 -2.70
C PRO A 164 15.47 13.61 -2.62
N GLN A 165 15.11 14.17 -3.77
CA GLN A 165 14.01 15.12 -3.92
C GLN A 165 12.80 14.39 -4.49
N VAL A 166 11.64 14.59 -3.86
CA VAL A 166 10.39 13.99 -4.29
C VAL A 166 9.40 15.09 -4.67
N VAL A 167 8.78 14.97 -5.85
CA VAL A 167 7.65 15.82 -6.24
C VAL A 167 6.35 15.07 -5.95
N GLN A 168 5.41 15.73 -5.28
CA GLN A 168 4.15 15.14 -4.85
C GLN A 168 2.98 15.76 -5.62
N VAL A 169 2.40 15.01 -6.57
CA VAL A 169 1.29 15.47 -7.40
C VAL A 169 -0.02 14.83 -6.93
N THR A 170 -0.90 15.63 -6.35
CA THR A 170 -2.15 15.16 -5.70
C THR A 170 -3.40 15.38 -6.55
N GLY A 171 -3.28 16.09 -7.66
CA GLY A 171 -4.40 16.52 -8.50
C GLY A 171 -3.97 16.87 -9.93
N ALA A 172 -4.94 17.28 -10.74
CA ALA A 172 -4.72 17.69 -12.13
C ALA A 172 -4.42 19.20 -12.29
N THR A 173 -4.31 19.92 -11.18
CA THR A 173 -4.09 21.37 -11.12
C THR A 173 -2.99 21.69 -10.12
N MET A 174 -2.26 22.77 -10.38
CA MET A 174 -1.26 23.36 -9.48
C MET A 174 -1.91 24.47 -8.64
N GLY A 175 -1.68 24.45 -7.32
CA GLY A 175 -2.29 25.40 -6.39
C GLY A 175 -3.81 25.24 -6.23
N ALA A 176 -4.46 26.31 -5.77
CA ALA A 176 -5.91 26.41 -5.64
C ALA A 176 -6.38 27.72 -6.28
N GLY A 177 -7.52 27.69 -6.96
CA GLY A 177 -8.06 28.85 -7.67
C GLY A 177 -8.76 28.43 -8.95
N ASP A 178 -8.38 29.05 -10.06
CA ASP A 178 -8.90 28.72 -11.39
C ASP A 178 -8.29 27.41 -11.90
N ASP A 179 -9.15 26.45 -12.26
CA ASP A 179 -8.73 25.11 -12.66
C ASP A 179 -8.04 25.08 -14.03
N GLU A 180 -8.45 25.93 -14.98
CA GLU A 180 -7.86 25.98 -16.31
C GLU A 180 -6.42 26.50 -16.23
N LEU A 181 -6.23 27.60 -15.48
CA LEU A 181 -4.90 28.13 -15.18
C LEU A 181 -4.09 27.12 -14.36
N GLY A 182 -4.68 26.49 -13.35
CA GLY A 182 -4.01 25.48 -12.52
C GLY A 182 -3.49 24.30 -13.33
N ALA A 183 -4.25 23.80 -14.30
CA ALA A 183 -3.83 22.73 -15.21
C ALA A 183 -2.69 23.19 -16.13
N LEU A 184 -2.77 24.42 -16.67
CA LEU A 184 -1.69 25.02 -17.48
C LEU A 184 -0.39 25.15 -16.68
N LEU A 185 -0.48 25.62 -15.43
CA LEU A 185 0.65 25.77 -14.53
C LEU A 185 1.28 24.41 -14.18
N LEU A 186 0.47 23.39 -13.89
CA LEU A 186 0.97 22.05 -13.59
C LEU A 186 1.73 21.44 -14.78
N ARG A 187 1.19 21.60 -16.00
CA ARG A 187 1.88 21.18 -17.24
C ARG A 187 3.23 21.87 -17.38
N SER A 188 3.24 23.19 -17.26
CA SER A 188 4.47 23.98 -17.36
C SER A 188 5.50 23.56 -16.30
N PHE A 189 5.04 23.33 -15.07
CA PHE A 189 5.86 22.89 -13.96
C PHE A 189 6.53 21.53 -14.24
N LEU A 190 5.75 20.51 -14.63
CA LEU A 190 6.27 19.17 -14.91
C LEU A 190 7.24 19.17 -16.10
N LYS A 191 6.91 19.88 -17.18
CA LYS A 191 7.81 20.05 -18.33
C LYS A 191 9.13 20.74 -17.94
N THR A 192 9.07 21.68 -17.01
CA THR A 192 10.26 22.39 -16.52
C THR A 192 11.14 21.48 -15.65
N GLN A 193 10.57 20.51 -14.92
CA GLN A 193 11.36 19.57 -14.10
C GLN A 193 12.42 18.83 -14.92
N ALA A 194 12.11 18.43 -16.16
CA ALA A 194 13.06 17.73 -17.03
C ALA A 194 14.28 18.60 -17.42
N GLN A 195 14.10 19.92 -17.43
CA GLN A 195 15.09 20.91 -17.84
C GLN A 195 15.97 21.41 -16.69
N LEU A 196 15.59 21.12 -15.44
CA LEU A 196 16.41 21.48 -14.29
C LEU A 196 17.72 20.70 -14.32
N GLU A 197 18.83 21.39 -14.03
CA GLU A 197 20.13 20.74 -13.79
C GLU A 197 20.02 19.67 -12.70
N ARG A 198 19.20 19.98 -11.68
CA ARG A 198 18.85 19.08 -10.60
C ARG A 198 17.39 18.66 -10.76
N ARG A 199 17.20 17.49 -11.38
CA ARG A 199 15.91 16.83 -11.52
C ARG A 199 15.46 16.20 -10.19
N PRO A 200 14.14 16.02 -9.99
CA PRO A 200 13.66 15.20 -8.89
C PRO A 200 14.06 13.74 -9.09
N ASP A 201 14.27 13.04 -7.99
CA ASP A 201 14.60 11.62 -7.99
C ASP A 201 13.33 10.78 -8.19
N THR A 202 12.19 11.27 -7.71
CA THR A 202 10.88 10.60 -7.85
C THR A 202 9.75 11.62 -7.98
N ILE A 203 8.76 11.33 -8.83
CA ILE A 203 7.46 12.01 -8.85
C ILE A 203 6.38 11.01 -8.44
N VAL A 204 5.66 11.35 -7.37
CA VAL A 204 4.61 10.51 -6.79
C VAL A 204 3.25 11.09 -7.15
N PHE A 205 2.40 10.29 -7.77
CA PHE A 205 1.02 10.62 -8.12
C PHE A 205 0.05 9.85 -7.23
N TYR A 206 -0.87 10.55 -6.56
CA TYR A 206 -1.97 9.93 -5.85
C TYR A 206 -3.21 10.83 -5.86
N ASN A 207 -4.33 10.31 -5.34
CA ASN A 207 -5.64 10.94 -5.45
C ASN A 207 -5.94 11.26 -6.94
N ARG A 208 -6.43 12.45 -7.28
CA ARG A 208 -6.72 12.83 -8.67
C ARG A 208 -5.46 13.02 -9.53
N GLY A 209 -4.26 13.02 -8.93
CA GLY A 209 -3.01 13.09 -9.68
C GLY A 209 -2.81 11.89 -10.60
N VAL A 210 -3.36 10.71 -10.28
CA VAL A 210 -3.16 9.49 -11.07
C VAL A 210 -3.76 9.57 -12.48
N PHE A 211 -4.74 10.45 -12.72
CA PHE A 211 -5.30 10.70 -14.04
C PHE A 211 -4.23 11.18 -15.04
N LEU A 212 -3.20 11.87 -14.55
CA LEU A 212 -2.14 12.42 -15.39
C LEU A 212 -1.24 11.32 -15.98
N CYS A 213 -1.15 10.17 -15.31
CA CYS A 213 -0.39 8.99 -15.74
C CYS A 213 -1.20 8.07 -16.65
N CYS A 214 -2.45 8.42 -16.99
CA CYS A 214 -3.36 7.55 -17.73
C CYS A 214 -3.66 8.08 -19.15
N GLU A 215 -4.08 7.19 -20.04
CA GLU A 215 -4.51 7.51 -21.41
C GLU A 215 -5.50 8.69 -21.44
N GLY A 216 -5.30 9.61 -22.39
CA GLY A 216 -6.08 10.83 -22.52
C GLY A 216 -5.54 12.02 -21.71
N SER A 217 -4.52 11.82 -20.87
CA SER A 217 -3.78 12.92 -20.25
C SER A 217 -2.97 13.69 -21.31
N PRO A 218 -3.01 15.03 -21.32
CA PRO A 218 -2.18 15.84 -22.22
C PRO A 218 -0.70 15.88 -21.77
N LEU A 219 -0.33 15.19 -20.69
CA LEU A 219 1.01 15.20 -20.10
C LEU A 219 1.79 13.91 -20.33
N LEU A 220 1.23 12.91 -21.02
CA LEU A 220 1.88 11.60 -21.14
C LEU A 220 3.27 11.68 -21.76
N ASP A 221 3.45 12.49 -22.80
CA ASP A 221 4.74 12.63 -23.46
C ASP A 221 5.75 13.38 -22.58
N ASP A 222 5.30 14.39 -21.83
CA ASP A 222 6.15 15.09 -20.85
C ASP A 222 6.57 14.15 -19.70
N LEU A 223 5.67 13.27 -19.22
CA LEU A 223 5.97 12.29 -18.19
C LEU A 223 6.92 11.19 -18.69
N ARG A 224 6.78 10.72 -19.94
CA ARG A 224 7.73 9.78 -20.56
C ARG A 224 9.11 10.39 -20.71
N ALA A 225 9.18 11.65 -21.14
CA ALA A 225 10.45 12.37 -21.23
C ALA A 225 11.14 12.51 -19.86
N LEU A 226 10.36 12.62 -18.77
CA LEU A 226 10.89 12.60 -17.40
C LEU A 226 11.45 11.22 -17.03
N GLU A 227 10.78 10.12 -17.37
CA GLU A 227 11.30 8.76 -17.15
C GLU A 227 12.60 8.53 -17.94
N GLU A 228 12.63 8.90 -19.21
CA GLU A 228 13.83 8.84 -20.06
C GLU A 228 14.98 9.69 -19.49
N ALA A 229 14.64 10.79 -18.83
CA ALA A 229 15.58 11.67 -18.13
C ALA A 229 16.05 11.13 -16.77
N GLY A 230 15.61 9.91 -16.38
CA GLY A 230 16.01 9.20 -15.16
C GLY A 230 15.15 9.50 -13.93
N VAL A 231 14.01 10.16 -14.09
CA VAL A 231 13.08 10.45 -12.99
C VAL A 231 12.15 9.28 -12.77
N GLU A 232 12.09 8.73 -11.55
CA GLU A 232 11.17 7.65 -11.25
C GLU A 232 9.73 8.18 -11.13
N ILE A 233 8.79 7.61 -11.89
CA ILE A 233 7.36 7.95 -11.79
C ILE A 233 6.61 6.81 -11.10
N ILE A 234 5.93 7.12 -10.00
CA ILE A 234 5.09 6.16 -9.28
C ILE A 234 3.67 6.67 -9.08
N ALA A 235 2.69 5.79 -9.30
CA ALA A 235 1.27 6.12 -9.15
C ALA A 235 0.58 5.21 -8.12
N CYS A 236 -0.21 5.79 -7.24
CA CYS A 236 -0.92 5.08 -6.18
C CYS A 236 -1.94 4.10 -6.78
N GLY A 237 -1.70 2.81 -6.56
CA GLY A 237 -2.54 1.73 -7.05
C GLY A 237 -3.98 1.77 -6.54
N THR A 238 -4.17 2.11 -5.26
CA THR A 238 -5.52 2.26 -4.69
C THR A 238 -6.33 3.33 -5.42
N CYS A 239 -5.69 4.43 -5.82
CA CYS A 239 -6.36 5.51 -6.55
C CYS A 239 -6.70 5.09 -7.97
N LEU A 240 -5.79 4.37 -8.66
CA LEU A 240 -6.07 3.81 -9.98
C LEU A 240 -7.25 2.85 -9.96
N ASN A 241 -7.32 1.96 -8.97
CA ASN A 241 -8.47 1.07 -8.78
C ASN A 241 -9.76 1.85 -8.51
N PHE A 242 -9.71 2.79 -7.57
CA PHE A 242 -10.89 3.56 -7.16
C PHE A 242 -11.51 4.37 -8.31
N PHE A 243 -10.68 4.88 -9.22
CA PHE A 243 -11.16 5.61 -10.40
C PHE A 243 -11.33 4.73 -11.65
N GLU A 244 -11.16 3.40 -11.52
CA GLU A 244 -11.27 2.44 -12.63
C GLU A 244 -10.32 2.79 -13.80
N LEU A 245 -9.08 3.19 -13.47
CA LEU A 245 -8.07 3.64 -14.42
C LEU A 245 -6.94 2.62 -14.65
N VAL A 246 -6.99 1.44 -14.05
CA VAL A 246 -5.92 0.43 -14.12
C VAL A 246 -5.56 0.09 -15.57
N ASP A 247 -6.57 -0.17 -16.41
CA ASP A 247 -6.37 -0.55 -17.81
C ASP A 247 -5.95 0.63 -18.70
N ARG A 248 -6.05 1.85 -18.18
CA ARG A 248 -5.66 3.09 -18.86
C ARG A 248 -4.33 3.64 -18.36
N PHE A 249 -3.69 2.98 -17.40
CA PHE A 249 -2.42 3.43 -16.85
C PHE A 249 -1.31 3.31 -17.91
N ALA A 250 -0.66 4.43 -18.24
CA ALA A 250 0.15 4.55 -19.45
C ALA A 250 1.62 4.91 -19.20
N VAL A 251 1.98 5.49 -18.04
CA VAL A 251 3.33 5.99 -17.73
C VAL A 251 3.65 5.77 -16.25
N GLY A 252 4.85 5.28 -15.95
CA GLY A 252 5.31 5.00 -14.58
C GLY A 252 5.06 3.58 -14.08
N ARG A 253 5.23 3.43 -12.76
CA ARG A 253 5.03 2.18 -12.02
C ARG A 253 3.90 2.31 -11.01
N VAL A 254 3.06 1.29 -10.90
CA VAL A 254 2.06 1.19 -9.82
C VAL A 254 2.74 0.91 -8.47
N THR A 255 2.41 1.71 -7.46
CA THR A 255 2.93 1.62 -6.09
C THR A 255 1.80 1.53 -5.06
N ASP A 256 2.16 1.39 -3.79
CA ASP A 256 1.26 1.34 -2.65
C ASP A 256 1.57 2.45 -1.64
N MET A 257 0.72 2.61 -0.62
CA MET A 257 0.86 3.68 0.35
C MET A 257 2.07 3.50 1.28
N LEU A 258 2.51 2.25 1.53
CA LEU A 258 3.66 1.98 2.40
C LEU A 258 4.94 2.50 1.73
N GLU A 259 5.10 2.22 0.44
CA GLU A 259 6.21 2.73 -0.34
C GLU A 259 6.14 4.27 -0.47
N ILE A 260 4.97 4.84 -0.77
CA ILE A 260 4.81 6.30 -0.83
C ILE A 260 5.24 6.96 0.48
N ALA A 261 4.77 6.44 1.62
CA ALA A 261 5.13 6.96 2.93
C ALA A 261 6.64 6.87 3.18
N GLY A 262 7.28 5.76 2.80
CA GLY A 262 8.73 5.58 2.91
C GLY A 262 9.51 6.58 2.04
N ARG A 263 9.09 6.78 0.78
CA ARG A 263 9.71 7.74 -0.15
C ARG A 263 9.62 9.17 0.37
N LEU A 264 8.46 9.57 0.90
CA LEU A 264 8.27 10.91 1.46
C LEU A 264 9.06 11.10 2.75
N ALA A 265 9.07 10.11 3.66
CA ALA A 265 9.83 10.19 4.91
C ALA A 265 11.35 10.21 4.71
N GLY A 266 11.85 9.49 3.70
CA GLY A 266 13.27 9.46 3.33
C GLY A 266 13.71 10.63 2.45
N ALA A 267 12.79 11.48 1.97
CA ALA A 267 13.11 12.60 1.11
C ALA A 267 13.90 13.68 1.87
N GLY A 268 14.94 14.22 1.23
CA GLY A 268 15.61 15.43 1.70
C GLY A 268 14.80 16.69 1.42
N SER A 269 13.97 16.67 0.38
CA SER A 269 13.01 17.73 0.09
C SER A 269 11.78 17.18 -0.63
N ILE A 270 10.63 17.76 -0.31
CA ILE A 270 9.35 17.46 -0.96
C ILE A 270 8.86 18.73 -1.63
N VAL A 271 8.54 18.66 -2.92
CA VAL A 271 7.95 19.75 -3.69
C VAL A 271 6.48 19.41 -3.96
N ARG A 272 5.58 20.29 -3.56
CA ARG A 272 4.13 20.12 -3.76
C ARG A 272 3.59 21.26 -4.64
N PRO A 273 3.43 21.05 -5.95
CA PRO A 273 2.82 22.02 -6.85
C PRO A 273 1.35 22.26 -6.50
#